data_AF-A0A317CVZ9-F1
#
_entry.id   AF-A0A317CVZ9-F1
#
_cell.length_a   1.000
_cell.length_b   1.000
_cell.length_c   1.000
_cell.angle_alpha   90.00
_cell.angle_beta   90.00
_cell.angle_gamma   90.00
#
_symmetry.space_group_name_H-M   'P 1'
#
loop_
_entity.id
_entity.type
_entity.pdbx_description
1 polymer ?
#
loop_
_entity_poly.entity_id
_entity_poly.type
_entity_poly.pdbx_seq_one_letter_code
_entity_poly.pdbx_strand_id
1 'polypeptide(L)'
;MGYQLSAVVADADLLREHTAELDHAVLGELRQDFALLPVTPQLVVELTGSLPDFAVDGRSAERPFSLVLSPALVELLARWSRSGPVAYLEAEFAGGAGYQSAAVWLGGALSWGPRFDDVLDAPRAEWPINMALTRLGVERGTWIDPFAELGLHLERNTDGWLAHGRRRLSADYWDELVEQWENQ
;
A
#
# COMPACT_ATOMS: atom_id res chain seq x y z
N MET A 1 -14.64 14.60 0.11
CA MET A 1 -14.07 13.54 0.96
C MET A 1 -13.12 12.76 0.07
N GLY A 2 -11.81 12.82 0.33
CA GLY A 2 -10.79 12.27 -0.58
C GLY A 2 -10.25 10.93 -0.10
N TYR A 3 -9.69 10.15 -1.02
CA TYR A 3 -8.87 8.97 -0.70
C TYR A 3 -7.41 9.41 -0.49
N GLN A 4 -6.71 8.86 0.50
CA GLN A 4 -5.27 9.12 0.69
C GLN A 4 -4.55 7.89 1.28
N LEU A 5 -3.62 7.31 0.53
CA LEU A 5 -2.86 6.15 0.95
C LEU A 5 -1.36 6.43 0.91
N SER A 6 -0.65 5.99 1.94
CA SER A 6 0.80 5.78 1.92
C SER A 6 1.09 4.50 2.68
N ALA A 7 1.53 3.46 1.98
CA ALA A 7 1.61 2.12 2.57
C ALA A 7 2.62 1.19 1.89
N VAL A 8 3.12 0.24 2.67
CA VAL A 8 3.81 -0.95 2.16
C VAL A 8 2.78 -2.07 2.02
N VAL A 9 2.78 -2.78 0.90
CA VAL A 9 1.94 -3.96 0.66
C VAL A 9 2.83 -5.15 0.32
N ALA A 10 2.61 -6.27 0.98
CA ALA A 10 3.28 -7.54 0.75
C ALA A 10 2.46 -8.69 1.37
N ASP A 11 2.98 -9.90 1.26
CA ASP A 11 2.46 -11.07 1.97
C ASP A 11 2.30 -10.79 3.48
N ALA A 12 1.19 -11.23 4.06
CA ALA A 12 0.83 -10.93 5.45
C ALA A 12 1.80 -11.53 6.45
N ASP A 13 2.30 -12.74 6.20
CA ASP A 13 3.25 -13.40 7.08
C ASP A 13 4.63 -12.73 6.99
N LEU A 14 5.05 -12.33 5.78
CA LEU A 14 6.26 -11.53 5.58
C LEU A 14 6.22 -10.23 6.38
N LEU A 15 5.12 -9.46 6.29
CA LEU A 15 5.01 -8.20 7.03
C LEU A 15 4.95 -8.47 8.53
N ARG A 16 4.19 -9.47 8.97
CA ARG A 16 4.08 -9.84 10.38
C ARG A 16 5.43 -10.24 10.98
N GLU A 17 6.25 -11.01 10.25
CA GLU A 17 7.60 -11.38 10.67
C GLU A 17 8.50 -10.15 10.83
N HIS A 18 8.52 -9.27 9.83
CA HIS A 18 9.42 -8.13 9.81
C HIS A 18 8.99 -6.94 10.68
N THR A 19 7.74 -6.91 11.13
CA THR A 19 7.21 -5.81 11.93
C THR A 19 6.79 -6.20 13.35
N ALA A 20 7.02 -7.45 13.78
CA ALA A 20 6.57 -7.94 15.09
C ALA A 20 7.14 -7.17 16.28
N GLU A 21 8.37 -6.65 16.16
CA GLU A 21 9.07 -5.93 17.21
C GLU A 21 8.90 -4.41 17.12
N LEU A 22 8.09 -3.92 16.17
CA LEU A 22 7.88 -2.49 15.95
C LEU A 22 6.64 -2.00 16.70
N ASP A 23 6.81 -0.99 17.54
CA ASP A 23 5.78 -0.37 18.35
C ASP A 23 4.72 0.36 17.50
N HIS A 24 5.12 0.93 16.35
CA HIS A 24 4.24 1.71 15.49
C HIS A 24 3.76 0.94 14.25
N ALA A 25 4.11 -0.34 14.12
CA ALA A 25 3.58 -1.16 13.04
C ALA A 25 2.15 -1.61 13.33
N VAL A 26 1.27 -1.33 12.38
CA VAL A 26 -0.12 -1.78 12.39
C VAL A 26 -0.40 -2.40 11.04
N LEU A 27 -0.78 -3.68 11.03
CA LEU A 27 -1.12 -4.37 9.79
C LEU A 27 -2.63 -4.33 9.57
N GLY A 28 -3.05 -3.85 8.40
CA GLY A 28 -4.40 -4.06 7.88
C GLY A 28 -4.41 -5.33 7.01
N GLU A 29 -5.17 -6.34 7.41
CA GLU A 29 -5.32 -7.54 6.60
C GLU A 29 -6.05 -7.22 5.29
N LEU A 30 -5.52 -7.75 4.20
CA LEU A 30 -6.10 -7.69 2.86
C LEU A 30 -6.55 -9.09 2.43
N ARG A 31 -7.18 -9.19 1.27
CA ARG A 31 -7.53 -10.50 0.67
C ARG A 31 -6.27 -11.18 0.12
N GLN A 32 -6.39 -12.47 -0.23
CA GLN A 32 -5.32 -13.27 -0.85
C GLN A 32 -4.03 -13.35 -0.01
N ASP A 33 -4.16 -13.41 1.32
CA ASP A 33 -3.05 -13.48 2.28
C ASP A 33 -2.06 -12.29 2.20
N PHE A 34 -2.48 -11.16 1.64
CA PHE A 34 -1.70 -9.92 1.69
C PHE A 34 -2.03 -9.12 2.95
N ALA A 35 -1.12 -8.23 3.32
CA ALA A 35 -1.38 -7.19 4.29
C ALA A 35 -0.87 -5.84 3.81
N LEU A 36 -1.47 -4.80 4.40
CA LEU A 36 -1.11 -3.41 4.24
C LEU A 36 -0.48 -2.91 5.54
N LEU A 37 0.71 -2.34 5.44
CA LEU A 37 1.38 -1.61 6.52
C LEU A 37 1.30 -0.11 6.21
N PRO A 38 0.45 0.67 6.90
CA PRO A 38 0.38 2.11 6.71
C PRO A 38 1.69 2.77 7.10
N VAL A 39 2.28 3.57 6.19
CA VAL A 39 3.54 4.27 6.44
C VAL A 39 3.24 5.61 7.10
N THR A 40 3.41 5.65 8.41
CA THR A 40 3.26 6.85 9.24
C THR A 40 4.61 7.51 9.51
N PRO A 41 4.63 8.81 9.85
CA PRO A 41 5.86 9.48 10.28
C PRO A 41 6.59 8.74 11.42
N GLN A 42 5.84 8.23 12.39
CA GLN A 42 6.37 7.50 13.54
C GLN A 42 7.00 6.16 13.12
N LEU A 43 6.34 5.44 12.22
CA LEU A 43 6.89 4.20 11.67
C LEU A 43 8.18 4.48 10.87
N VAL A 44 8.26 5.57 10.10
CA VAL A 44 9.49 5.93 9.38
C VAL A 44 10.65 6.20 10.35
N VAL A 45 10.39 6.91 11.45
CA VAL A 45 11.40 7.14 12.49
C VAL A 45 11.86 5.83 13.11
N GLU A 46 10.92 4.94 13.42
CA GLU A 46 11.23 3.64 14.02
C GLU A 46 12.05 2.75 13.06
N LEU A 47 11.69 2.72 11.78
CA LEU A 47 12.36 1.90 10.76
C LEU A 47 13.74 2.42 10.37
N THR A 48 13.96 3.74 10.40
CA THR A 48 15.16 4.38 9.84
C THR A 48 16.02 5.12 10.84
N GLY A 49 15.52 5.34 12.06
CA GLY A 49 16.14 6.19 13.08
C GLY A 49 16.17 7.69 12.74
N SER A 50 15.51 8.12 11.65
CA SER A 50 15.55 9.48 11.11
C SER A 50 14.14 10.04 10.90
N LEU A 51 14.00 11.36 11.01
CA LEU A 51 12.73 12.02 10.70
C LEU A 51 12.37 11.80 9.22
N PRO A 52 11.08 11.60 8.90
CA PRO A 52 10.64 11.53 7.52
C PRO A 52 10.89 12.85 6.80
N ASP A 53 11.32 12.75 5.54
CA ASP A 53 11.43 13.87 4.62
C ASP A 53 10.29 13.81 3.61
N PHE A 54 9.64 14.94 3.39
CA PHE A 54 8.50 15.06 2.50
C PHE A 54 8.81 16.05 1.38
N ALA A 55 8.53 15.65 0.15
CA ALA A 55 8.68 16.53 -1.00
C ALA A 55 7.80 17.77 -0.83
N VAL A 56 8.43 18.95 -0.87
CA VAL A 56 7.78 20.27 -0.76
C VAL A 56 7.33 20.82 -2.12
N ASP A 57 7.91 20.32 -3.20
CA ASP A 57 7.54 20.67 -4.58
C ASP A 57 6.36 19.79 -5.06
N GLY A 58 5.71 20.19 -6.16
CA GLY A 58 4.67 19.37 -6.79
C GLY A 58 5.20 17.98 -7.17
N ARG A 59 4.34 16.96 -7.02
CA ARG A 59 4.64 15.57 -7.42
C ARG A 59 4.83 15.48 -8.94
N SER A 60 5.79 14.67 -9.38
CA SER A 60 6.10 14.46 -10.80
C SER A 60 6.71 13.07 -11.01
N ALA A 61 7.00 12.71 -12.27
CA ALA A 61 7.71 11.48 -12.58
C ALA A 61 9.11 11.41 -11.93
N GLU A 62 9.79 12.56 -11.75
CA GLU A 62 11.09 12.66 -11.07
C GLU A 62 10.96 12.58 -9.55
N ARG A 63 9.81 12.99 -8.99
CA ARG A 63 9.49 12.94 -7.56
C ARG A 63 8.12 12.31 -7.36
N PRO A 64 8.04 10.98 -7.52
CA PRO A 64 6.77 10.27 -7.62
C PRO A 64 6.06 10.16 -6.27
N PHE A 65 6.81 10.16 -5.16
CA PHE A 65 6.24 10.00 -3.82
C PHE A 65 6.26 11.32 -3.04
N SER A 66 5.26 11.52 -2.20
CA SER A 66 5.24 12.58 -1.19
C SER A 66 6.27 12.30 -0.12
N LEU A 67 6.37 11.05 0.36
CA LEU A 67 7.47 10.63 1.22
C LEU A 67 8.73 10.40 0.39
N VAL A 68 9.81 11.13 0.70
CA VAL A 68 11.11 10.87 0.13
C VAL A 68 11.64 9.56 0.69
N LEU A 69 11.75 8.53 -0.16
CA LEU A 69 12.30 7.23 0.24
C LEU A 69 13.79 7.36 0.51
N SER A 70 14.15 7.56 1.78
CA SER A 70 15.54 7.66 2.22
C SER A 70 16.32 6.38 1.87
N PRO A 71 17.65 6.44 1.68
CA PRO A 71 18.45 5.25 1.41
C PRO A 71 18.22 4.13 2.43
N ALA A 72 18.08 4.47 3.72
CA ALA A 72 17.80 3.51 4.78
C ALA A 72 16.45 2.80 4.58
N LEU A 73 15.40 3.54 4.19
CA LEU A 73 14.09 2.95 3.91
C LEU A 73 14.13 2.08 2.65
N VAL A 74 14.80 2.52 1.59
CA VAL A 74 14.97 1.73 0.36
C VAL A 74 15.73 0.42 0.63
N GLU A 75 16.81 0.48 1.41
CA GLU A 75 17.58 -0.70 1.80
C GLU A 75 16.77 -1.67 2.66
N LEU A 76 15.90 -1.15 3.54
CA LEU A 76 14.99 -1.96 4.34
C LEU A 76 13.96 -2.69 3.46
N LEU A 77 13.27 -1.97 2.55
CA LEU A 77 12.29 -2.57 1.64
C LEU A 77 12.95 -3.60 0.72
N ALA A 78 14.15 -3.30 0.22
CA ALA A 78 14.97 -4.26 -0.51
C ALA A 78 15.25 -5.50 0.34
N ARG A 79 15.65 -5.34 1.60
CA ARG A 79 15.94 -6.45 2.51
C ARG A 79 14.73 -7.36 2.75
N TRP A 80 13.57 -6.77 3.03
CA TRP A 80 12.30 -7.50 3.18
C TRP A 80 11.94 -8.23 1.90
N SER A 81 12.22 -7.62 0.73
CA SER A 81 11.90 -8.22 -0.55
C SER A 81 12.65 -9.53 -0.88
N ARG A 82 13.62 -9.93 -0.05
CA ARG A 82 14.33 -11.21 -0.17
C ARG A 82 13.49 -12.38 0.32
N SER A 83 12.52 -12.14 1.21
CA SER A 83 11.59 -13.14 1.72
C SER A 83 10.34 -13.28 0.85
N GLY A 84 10.02 -12.26 0.05
CA GLY A 84 8.87 -12.24 -0.86
C GLY A 84 8.70 -10.86 -1.52
N PRO A 85 7.80 -10.70 -2.50
CA PRO A 85 7.57 -9.41 -3.17
C PRO A 85 7.11 -8.30 -2.20
N VAL A 86 7.63 -7.09 -2.36
CA VAL A 86 7.25 -5.92 -1.55
C VAL A 86 6.96 -4.72 -2.44
N ALA A 87 5.84 -4.03 -2.22
CA ALA A 87 5.49 -2.80 -2.91
C ALA A 87 5.35 -1.64 -1.93
N TYR A 88 5.76 -0.45 -2.36
CA TYR A 88 5.40 0.81 -1.72
C TYR A 88 4.42 1.56 -2.62
N LEU A 89 3.29 1.97 -2.04
CA LEU A 89 2.16 2.57 -2.74
C LEU A 89 1.83 3.93 -2.12
N GLU A 90 1.57 4.92 -2.98
CA GLU A 90 0.89 6.14 -2.59
C GLU A 90 -0.28 6.43 -3.52
N ALA A 91 -1.35 7.00 -2.97
CA ALA A 91 -2.43 7.55 -3.79
C ALA A 91 -3.14 8.69 -3.09
N GLU A 92 -3.70 9.60 -3.88
CA GLU A 92 -4.64 10.61 -3.41
C GLU A 92 -5.73 10.77 -4.46
N PHE A 93 -6.99 10.85 -4.04
CA PHE A 93 -8.11 11.16 -4.94
C PHE A 93 -9.01 12.19 -4.25
N ALA A 94 -8.85 13.47 -4.57
CA ALA A 94 -9.62 14.56 -3.97
C ALA A 94 -10.19 15.48 -5.05
N GLY A 95 -11.54 15.57 -5.11
CA GLY A 95 -12.21 16.63 -5.89
C GLY A 95 -11.99 16.60 -7.40
N GLY A 96 -11.63 15.44 -7.97
CA GLY A 96 -11.40 15.27 -9.42
C GLY A 96 -9.95 15.38 -9.86
N ALA A 97 -9.02 15.71 -8.95
CA ALA A 97 -7.58 15.55 -9.13
C ALA A 97 -7.09 14.43 -8.21
N GLY A 98 -6.19 13.58 -8.71
CA GLY A 98 -5.62 12.50 -7.94
C GLY A 98 -4.35 11.98 -8.57
N TYR A 99 -3.57 11.27 -7.80
CA TYR A 99 -2.39 10.60 -8.32
C TYR A 99 -2.29 9.19 -7.75
N GLN A 100 -1.54 8.35 -8.46
CA GLN A 100 -1.04 7.11 -7.94
C GLN A 100 0.47 7.03 -8.15
N SER A 101 1.15 6.47 -7.16
CA SER A 101 2.55 6.16 -7.26
C SER A 101 2.82 4.78 -6.71
N ALA A 102 3.73 4.06 -7.34
CA ALA A 102 4.12 2.75 -6.86
C ALA A 102 5.55 2.36 -7.24
N ALA A 103 6.20 1.61 -6.36
CA ALA A 103 7.48 0.96 -6.60
C ALA A 103 7.44 -0.48 -6.06
N VAL A 104 8.15 -1.40 -6.70
CA VAL A 104 8.17 -2.82 -6.36
C VAL A 104 9.60 -3.32 -6.24
N TRP A 105 9.89 -3.98 -5.13
CA TRP A 105 11.13 -4.68 -4.86
C TRP A 105 10.91 -6.18 -4.93
N LEU A 106 11.81 -6.87 -5.62
CA LEU A 106 11.85 -8.33 -5.74
C LEU A 106 13.27 -8.80 -5.48
N GLY A 107 13.44 -9.80 -4.60
CA GLY A 107 14.70 -10.50 -4.41
C GLY A 107 15.87 -9.64 -3.94
N GLY A 108 15.61 -8.55 -3.21
CA GLY A 108 16.67 -7.66 -2.72
C GLY A 108 16.93 -6.41 -3.55
N ALA A 109 16.16 -6.15 -4.61
CA ALA A 109 16.40 -5.03 -5.51
C ALA A 109 15.09 -4.37 -5.95
N LEU A 110 15.16 -3.06 -6.25
CA LEU A 110 14.07 -2.35 -6.92
C LEU A 110 13.90 -2.93 -8.33
N SER A 111 12.85 -3.70 -8.53
CA SER A 111 12.59 -4.43 -9.77
C SER A 111 11.73 -3.63 -10.74
N TRP A 112 10.86 -2.77 -10.22
CA TRP A 112 10.00 -1.93 -11.04
C TRP A 112 9.65 -0.62 -10.34
N GLY A 113 9.54 0.44 -11.14
CA GLY A 113 9.24 1.78 -10.69
C GLY A 113 10.47 2.55 -10.19
N PRO A 114 10.27 3.66 -9.48
CA PRO A 114 8.96 4.21 -9.15
C PRO A 114 8.18 4.69 -10.38
N ARG A 115 6.86 4.49 -10.38
CA ARG A 115 5.94 5.02 -11.40
C ARG A 115 4.99 6.01 -10.74
N PHE A 116 4.60 7.02 -11.49
CA PHE A 116 3.70 8.09 -11.11
C PHE A 116 2.73 8.36 -12.24
N ASP A 117 1.47 8.59 -11.90
CA ASP A 117 0.42 9.03 -12.82
C ASP A 117 -0.59 9.90 -12.06
N ASP A 118 -0.76 11.14 -12.48
CA ASP A 118 -1.71 12.12 -11.96
C ASP A 118 -2.83 12.49 -12.95
N VAL A 119 -2.83 11.87 -14.13
CA VAL A 119 -3.86 12.03 -15.15
C VAL A 119 -4.86 10.87 -15.07
N LEU A 120 -4.34 9.65 -14.90
CA LEU A 120 -5.11 8.42 -14.70
C LEU A 120 -6.15 8.19 -15.82
N ASP A 121 -5.79 8.52 -17.07
CA ASP A 121 -6.62 8.37 -18.27
C ASP A 121 -6.49 6.99 -18.94
N ALA A 122 -5.39 6.30 -18.67
CA ALA A 122 -5.14 4.94 -19.11
C ALA A 122 -6.17 3.95 -18.51
N PRO A 123 -6.34 2.75 -19.10
CA PRO A 123 -7.12 1.68 -18.48
C PRO A 123 -6.65 1.42 -17.04
N ARG A 124 -7.57 1.18 -16.10
CA ARG A 124 -7.24 0.98 -14.68
C ARG A 124 -6.17 -0.08 -14.43
N ALA A 125 -6.12 -1.11 -15.27
CA ALA A 125 -5.11 -2.17 -15.17
C ALA A 125 -3.66 -1.66 -15.37
N GLU A 126 -3.50 -0.51 -16.01
CA GLU A 126 -2.22 0.15 -16.29
C GLU A 126 -1.85 1.20 -15.24
N TRP A 127 -2.77 1.54 -14.33
CA TRP A 127 -2.49 2.49 -13.27
C TRP A 127 -1.37 1.98 -12.34
N PRO A 128 -0.52 2.87 -11.79
CA PRO A 128 0.66 2.49 -11.02
C PRO A 128 0.39 1.45 -9.92
N ILE A 129 -0.68 1.60 -9.14
CA ILE A 129 -0.99 0.64 -8.07
C ILE A 129 -1.37 -0.73 -8.65
N ASN A 130 -2.28 -0.80 -9.62
CA ASN A 130 -2.70 -2.08 -10.20
C ASN A 130 -1.55 -2.82 -10.90
N MET A 131 -0.64 -2.07 -11.52
CA MET A 131 0.59 -2.60 -12.10
C MET A 131 1.56 -3.14 -11.04
N ALA A 132 1.65 -2.49 -9.88
CA ALA A 132 2.44 -2.98 -8.76
C ALA A 132 1.83 -4.25 -8.15
N LEU A 133 0.52 -4.26 -7.89
CA LEU A 133 -0.19 -5.43 -7.35
C LEU A 133 -0.07 -6.66 -8.24
N THR A 134 -0.20 -6.49 -9.56
CA THR A 134 0.05 -7.59 -10.51
C THR A 134 1.45 -8.18 -10.36
N ARG A 135 2.46 -7.33 -10.06
CA ARG A 135 3.86 -7.78 -9.86
C ARG A 135 4.11 -8.43 -8.51
N LEU A 136 3.29 -8.10 -7.50
CA LEU A 136 3.29 -8.82 -6.23
C LEU A 136 2.70 -10.23 -6.35
N GLY A 137 2.00 -10.52 -7.44
CA GLY A 137 1.33 -11.79 -7.67
C GLY A 137 -0.14 -11.79 -7.29
N VAL A 138 -0.75 -10.61 -7.07
CA VAL A 138 -2.19 -10.51 -6.82
C VAL A 138 -2.96 -11.10 -8.00
N GLU A 139 -3.83 -12.05 -7.68
CA GLU A 139 -4.71 -12.68 -8.67
C GLU A 139 -5.76 -11.67 -9.11
N ARG A 140 -5.99 -11.62 -10.42
CA ARG A 140 -6.99 -10.72 -11.00
C ARG A 140 -8.35 -11.39 -10.98
N GLY A 141 -9.33 -10.72 -10.38
CA GLY A 141 -10.74 -11.08 -10.55
C GLY A 141 -11.17 -10.95 -12.03
N THR A 142 -12.20 -11.68 -12.43
CA THR A 142 -12.71 -11.65 -13.82
C THR A 142 -13.31 -10.29 -14.19
N TRP A 143 -13.84 -9.56 -13.20
CA TRP A 143 -14.63 -8.33 -13.41
C TRP A 143 -14.16 -7.14 -12.55
N ILE A 144 -13.18 -7.35 -11.67
CA ILE A 144 -12.75 -6.38 -10.67
C ILE A 144 -11.24 -6.17 -10.84
N ASP A 145 -10.80 -4.92 -10.71
CA ASP A 145 -9.37 -4.57 -10.79
C ASP A 145 -8.60 -5.04 -9.53
N PRO A 146 -7.26 -5.24 -9.60
CA PRO A 146 -6.48 -5.73 -8.47
C PRO A 146 -6.64 -4.90 -7.19
N PHE A 147 -6.82 -3.58 -7.31
CA PHE A 147 -7.00 -2.69 -6.17
C PHE A 147 -8.28 -3.03 -5.39
N ALA A 148 -9.40 -3.18 -6.10
CA ALA A 148 -10.66 -3.55 -5.47
C ALA A 148 -10.66 -5.02 -5.02
N GLU A 149 -10.08 -5.93 -5.82
CA GLU A 149 -9.95 -7.36 -5.50
C GLU A 149 -9.18 -7.61 -4.20
N LEU A 150 -8.12 -6.83 -3.96
CA LEU A 150 -7.31 -6.96 -2.74
C LEU A 150 -7.96 -6.33 -1.50
N GLY A 151 -9.03 -5.55 -1.68
CA GLY A 151 -9.70 -4.85 -0.58
C GLY A 151 -9.10 -3.49 -0.23
N LEU A 152 -8.29 -2.88 -1.10
CA LEU A 152 -7.69 -1.56 -0.83
C LEU A 152 -8.71 -0.39 -0.79
N HIS A 153 -9.96 -0.69 -1.13
CA HIS A 153 -11.11 0.21 -1.09
C HIS A 153 -11.87 0.19 0.26
N LEU A 154 -11.53 -0.73 1.18
CA LEU A 154 -12.20 -0.87 2.48
C LEU A 154 -12.05 0.37 3.35
N GLU A 155 -10.86 0.96 3.34
CA GLU A 155 -10.57 2.21 4.04
C GLU A 155 -10.15 3.30 3.07
N ARG A 156 -10.56 4.53 3.39
CA ARG A 156 -10.34 5.68 2.50
C ARG A 156 -9.04 6.41 2.77
N ASN A 157 -8.43 6.21 3.94
CA ASN A 157 -7.18 6.86 4.24
C ASN A 157 -6.28 6.05 5.18
N THR A 158 -5.02 6.47 5.30
CA THR A 158 -4.01 5.89 6.20
C THR A 158 -4.53 5.77 7.63
N ASP A 159 -5.23 6.77 8.16
CA ASP A 159 -5.81 6.73 9.52
C ASP A 159 -6.91 5.65 9.67
N GLY A 160 -7.72 5.46 8.62
CA GLY A 160 -8.71 4.39 8.52
C GLY A 160 -8.05 3.02 8.55
N TRP A 161 -6.98 2.83 7.77
CA TRP A 161 -6.20 1.59 7.80
C TRP A 161 -5.53 1.32 9.16
N LEU A 162 -5.04 2.35 9.85
CA LEU A 162 -4.54 2.22 11.22
C LEU A 162 -5.66 1.77 12.19
N ALA A 163 -6.86 2.33 12.04
CA ALA A 163 -8.01 1.93 12.85
C ALA A 163 -8.44 0.48 12.54
N HIS A 164 -8.46 0.10 11.27
CA HIS A 164 -8.78 -1.25 10.80
C HIS A 164 -7.83 -2.29 11.40
N GLY A 165 -6.51 -2.09 11.25
CA GLY A 165 -5.51 -3.01 11.78
C GLY A 165 -5.51 -3.10 13.31
N ARG A 166 -5.70 -1.97 14.01
CA ARG A 166 -5.82 -1.97 15.49
C ARG A 166 -7.02 -2.77 16.01
N ARG A 167 -8.09 -2.84 15.22
CA ARG A 167 -9.28 -3.63 15.55
C ARG A 167 -9.15 -5.11 15.19
N ARG A 168 -8.09 -5.52 14.49
CA ARG A 168 -7.90 -6.88 13.93
C ARG A 168 -9.13 -7.34 13.15
N LEU A 169 -9.74 -6.44 12.38
CA LEU A 169 -10.81 -6.80 11.48
C LEU A 169 -10.17 -7.55 10.31
N SER A 170 -10.58 -8.79 10.07
CA SER A 170 -10.19 -9.54 8.87
C SER A 170 -11.05 -9.05 7.69
N ALA A 171 -10.58 -9.27 6.46
CA ALA A 171 -11.38 -9.03 5.26
C ALA A 171 -12.71 -9.82 5.28
N ASP A 172 -12.74 -10.97 5.95
CA ASP A 172 -13.92 -11.85 6.10
C ASP A 172 -15.04 -11.23 6.96
N TYR A 173 -14.74 -10.23 7.79
CA TYR A 173 -15.76 -9.45 8.51
C TYR A 173 -16.78 -8.80 7.56
N TRP A 174 -16.36 -8.51 6.32
CA TRP A 174 -17.23 -7.89 5.32
C TRP A 174 -18.09 -8.90 4.57
N ASP A 175 -17.63 -10.14 4.39
CA ASP A 175 -18.43 -11.21 3.80
C ASP A 175 -19.59 -11.58 4.75
N GLU A 176 -19.36 -11.63 6.07
CA GLU A 176 -20.44 -11.78 7.07
C GLU A 176 -21.44 -10.62 7.09
N LEU A 177 -21.00 -9.40 6.79
CA LEU A 177 -21.87 -8.21 6.76
C LEU A 177 -22.74 -8.18 5.48
N VAL A 178 -22.20 -8.63 4.35
CA VAL A 178 -22.93 -8.77 3.08
C VAL A 178 -23.99 -9.87 3.19
N GLU A 179 -23.66 -11.03 3.78
CA GLU A 179 -24.64 -12.09 4.04
C GLU A 179 -25.79 -11.65 4.98
N GLN A 180 -25.54 -10.75 5.92
CA GLN A 180 -26.58 -10.19 6.81
C GLN A 180 -27.52 -9.21 6.09
N TRP A 181 -27.05 -8.54 5.04
CA TRP A 181 -27.85 -7.58 4.27
C TRP A 181 -28.65 -8.26 3.14
N GLU A 182 -28.14 -9.36 2.58
CA GLU A 182 -28.88 -10.15 1.57
C GLU A 182 -29.97 -11.05 2.17
N ASN A 183 -29.89 -11.35 3.47
CA ASN A 183 -30.88 -12.16 4.20
C ASN A 183 -31.94 -11.33 4.97
N GLN A 184 -32.11 -10.03 4.65
CA GLN A 184 -33.20 -9.17 5.15
C GLN A 184 -34.25 -8.83 4.08
#